data_AF-A0A932WKJ9-F1
#
_entry.id   AF-A0A932WKJ9-F1
#
_cell.length_a   1.000
_cell.length_b   1.000
_cell.length_c   1.000
_cell.angle_alpha   90.00
_cell.angle_beta   90.00
_cell.angle_gamma   90.00
#
_symmetry.space_group_name_H-M   'P 1'
#
loop_
_entity.id
_entity.type
_entity.pdbx_description
1 polymer ?
#
loop_
_entity_poly.entity_id
_entity_poly.type
_entity_poly.pdbx_seq_one_letter_code
_entity_poly.pdbx_strand_id
1 'polypeptide(L)'
;VLDRSEECDDGNTVTNDACTNTCQLPRCGDGIIQVGEQCDDGPRNSDTTPNACRTNCSLPRCGDGVLDNGEECDDGNKNNNDVCTNTCTLPRCGDGIRQSGEQCDEGPQNADRTPDACRTNCVLPRCGDGVVDKGEECDGGPSCGLDCKRIAAPVVVHTSSSGPSSTVILVGAGATGGLVILLVLLSRSKIATFLARFRPKVKIEKTIEDIPLDEIEGPWGKL
;
A
#
# COMPACT_ATOMS: atom_id res chain seq x y z
N VAL A 1 14.08 -45.79 49.13
CA VAL A 1 13.91 -45.36 50.53
C VAL A 1 14.44 -43.95 50.65
N LEU A 2 13.55 -42.97 50.88
CA LEU A 2 13.93 -41.56 51.03
C LEU A 2 14.69 -41.33 52.35
N ASP A 3 15.95 -40.86 52.29
CA ASP A 3 16.73 -40.41 53.45
C ASP A 3 16.55 -38.90 53.72
N ARG A 4 16.99 -38.41 54.89
CA ARG A 4 16.88 -37.00 55.33
C ARG A 4 17.58 -35.99 54.43
N SER A 5 18.53 -36.41 53.60
CA SER A 5 19.26 -35.54 52.66
C SER A 5 18.75 -35.63 51.22
N GLU A 6 17.81 -36.52 50.94
CA GLU A 6 17.25 -36.76 49.60
C GLU A 6 15.92 -36.01 49.45
N GLU A 7 15.70 -35.42 48.28
CA GLU A 7 14.41 -34.78 47.95
C GLU A 7 13.42 -35.78 47.35
N CYS A 8 13.92 -36.85 46.75
CA CYS A 8 13.16 -37.92 46.13
C CYS A 8 13.98 -39.23 46.10
N ASP A 9 13.31 -40.35 45.83
CA ASP A 9 13.92 -41.64 45.47
C ASP A 9 12.88 -42.44 44.67
N ASP A 10 13.17 -42.75 43.41
CA ASP A 10 12.31 -43.53 42.51
C ASP A 10 12.80 -44.98 42.29
N GLY A 11 13.84 -45.39 43.02
CA GLY A 11 14.33 -46.75 43.08
C GLY A 11 14.97 -47.27 41.80
N ASN A 12 15.38 -46.39 40.89
CA ASN A 12 16.04 -46.79 39.65
C ASN A 12 17.35 -46.01 39.41
N THR A 13 17.99 -46.16 38.24
CA THR A 13 19.28 -45.51 37.92
C THR A 13 19.21 -44.61 36.69
N VAL A 14 18.02 -44.20 36.29
CA VAL A 14 17.76 -43.24 35.23
C VAL A 14 17.87 -41.85 35.85
N THR A 15 18.64 -40.96 35.24
CA THR A 15 18.87 -39.61 35.82
C THR A 15 17.78 -38.61 35.45
N ASN A 16 17.01 -38.87 34.38
CA ASN A 16 16.15 -37.88 33.74
C ASN A 16 14.65 -38.20 33.81
N ASP A 17 14.21 -38.82 34.91
CA ASP A 17 12.83 -39.21 35.18
C ASP A 17 12.33 -38.60 36.50
N ALA A 18 11.64 -39.35 37.34
CA ALA A 18 10.96 -38.82 38.52
C ALA A 18 11.94 -38.34 39.60
N CYS A 19 13.15 -38.89 39.64
CA CYS A 19 14.20 -38.49 40.55
C CYS A 19 15.58 -38.60 39.90
N THR A 20 16.42 -37.59 40.07
CA THR A 20 17.79 -37.68 39.57
C THR A 20 18.60 -38.70 40.39
N ASN A 21 19.67 -39.25 39.79
CA ASN A 21 20.59 -40.17 40.48
C ASN A 21 21.37 -39.54 41.65
N THR A 22 21.28 -38.22 41.86
CA THR A 22 21.78 -37.52 43.03
C THR A 22 20.70 -37.30 44.10
N CYS A 23 19.55 -37.97 43.93
CA CYS A 23 18.38 -37.94 44.81
C CYS A 23 17.79 -36.54 44.99
N GLN A 24 17.85 -35.75 43.90
CA GLN A 24 17.24 -34.43 43.79
C GLN A 24 16.06 -34.48 42.81
N LEU A 25 15.02 -33.70 43.09
CA LEU A 25 13.91 -33.55 42.14
C LEU A 25 14.43 -32.97 40.82
N PRO A 26 13.91 -33.41 39.67
CA PRO A 26 14.27 -32.85 38.37
C PRO A 26 13.85 -31.39 38.27
N ARG A 27 14.74 -30.53 37.76
CA ARG A 27 14.46 -29.08 37.60
C ARG A 27 15.31 -28.50 36.49
N CYS A 28 14.69 -27.64 35.69
CA CYS A 28 15.40 -26.87 34.69
C CYS A 28 16.57 -26.07 35.28
N GLY A 29 17.74 -26.19 34.67
CA GLY A 29 18.97 -25.50 35.10
C GLY A 29 19.89 -26.37 35.95
N ASP A 30 19.59 -27.66 36.11
CA ASP A 30 20.47 -28.63 36.80
C ASP A 30 21.51 -29.27 35.85
N GLY A 31 21.38 -29.03 34.55
CA GLY A 31 22.28 -29.53 33.51
C GLY A 31 21.94 -30.95 33.04
N ILE A 32 20.77 -31.47 33.42
CA ILE A 32 20.22 -32.75 32.98
C ILE A 32 18.96 -32.46 32.18
N ILE A 33 18.95 -32.81 30.89
CA ILE A 33 17.76 -32.67 30.05
C ILE A 33 16.69 -33.68 30.51
N GLN A 34 15.66 -33.17 31.18
CA GLN A 34 14.52 -33.92 31.69
C GLN A 34 13.49 -34.23 30.60
N VAL A 35 12.57 -35.16 30.89
CA VAL A 35 11.42 -35.40 29.99
C VAL A 35 10.58 -34.13 29.87
N GLY A 36 10.49 -33.59 28.65
CA GLY A 36 9.72 -32.38 28.33
C GLY A 36 10.57 -31.12 28.17
N GLU A 37 11.84 -31.16 28.59
CA GLU A 37 12.80 -30.09 28.31
C GLU A 37 13.35 -30.20 26.89
N GLN A 38 13.67 -29.06 26.29
CA GLN A 38 14.28 -29.01 24.95
C GLN A 38 15.79 -28.85 25.02
N CYS A 39 16.29 -28.30 26.12
CA CYS A 39 17.69 -28.08 26.45
C CYS A 39 17.83 -27.93 27.96
N ASP A 40 19.05 -28.11 28.47
CA ASP A 40 19.44 -27.64 29.80
C ASP A 40 20.95 -27.42 29.83
N ASP A 41 21.39 -26.16 29.73
CA ASP A 41 22.78 -25.75 29.83
C ASP A 41 23.22 -25.52 31.30
N GLY A 42 22.35 -25.86 32.25
CA GLY A 42 22.57 -25.71 33.68
C GLY A 42 22.57 -24.24 34.09
N PRO A 43 23.56 -23.79 34.89
CA PRO A 43 23.72 -22.38 35.27
C PRO A 43 23.93 -21.43 34.08
N ARG A 44 24.14 -21.93 32.87
CA ARG A 44 24.28 -21.12 31.65
C ARG A 44 22.94 -20.86 30.94
N ASN A 45 21.82 -21.38 31.44
CA ASN A 45 20.50 -20.98 30.95
C ASN A 45 20.30 -19.47 31.13
N SER A 46 19.71 -18.79 30.14
CA SER A 46 19.60 -17.33 30.13
C SER A 46 18.49 -16.83 29.20
N ASP A 47 17.70 -15.88 29.70
CA ASP A 47 16.67 -15.16 28.94
C ASP A 47 17.18 -13.81 28.41
N THR A 48 18.51 -13.66 28.30
CA THR A 48 19.15 -12.43 27.79
C THR A 48 20.39 -12.70 26.94
N THR A 49 20.97 -13.89 27.07
CA THR A 49 22.15 -14.28 26.28
C THR A 49 21.69 -14.91 24.96
N PRO A 50 22.19 -14.44 23.81
CA PRO A 50 21.86 -15.03 22.52
C PRO A 50 22.23 -16.52 22.45
N ASN A 51 21.31 -17.31 21.92
CA ASN A 51 21.40 -18.75 21.67
C ASN A 51 21.54 -19.62 22.91
N ALA A 52 21.41 -19.04 24.11
CA ALA A 52 21.38 -19.82 25.34
C ALA A 52 20.03 -20.53 25.49
N CYS A 53 20.05 -21.70 26.11
CA CYS A 53 18.83 -22.32 26.61
C CYS A 53 18.08 -21.34 27.54
N ARG A 54 16.76 -21.19 27.38
CA ARG A 54 15.97 -20.28 28.23
C ARG A 54 15.85 -20.83 29.65
N THR A 55 15.55 -19.96 30.62
CA THR A 55 15.46 -20.37 32.05
C THR A 55 14.28 -21.32 32.35
N ASN A 56 13.41 -21.52 31.37
CA ASN A 56 12.32 -22.50 31.37
C ASN A 56 12.65 -23.78 30.55
N CYS A 57 13.91 -23.95 30.13
CA CYS A 57 14.41 -25.10 29.38
C CYS A 57 13.77 -25.28 27.99
N SER A 58 13.28 -24.19 27.40
CA SER A 58 13.02 -24.13 25.96
C SER A 58 14.26 -23.68 25.21
N LEU A 59 14.43 -24.20 23.99
CA LEU A 59 15.44 -23.68 23.08
C LEU A 59 15.15 -22.20 22.74
N PRO A 60 16.20 -21.43 22.40
CA PRO A 60 16.05 -20.10 21.80
C PRO A 60 15.08 -20.14 20.61
N ARG A 61 14.19 -19.16 20.52
CA ARG A 61 13.18 -19.08 19.45
C ARG A 61 12.71 -17.65 19.23
N CYS A 62 12.30 -17.40 18.00
CA CYS A 62 11.63 -16.17 17.65
C CYS A 62 10.40 -15.85 18.52
N GLY A 63 10.36 -14.60 18.99
CA GLY A 63 9.34 -14.04 19.86
C GLY A 63 9.57 -14.33 21.34
N ASP A 64 10.80 -14.70 21.74
CA ASP A 64 11.17 -14.90 23.14
C ASP A 64 11.83 -13.69 23.81
N GLY A 65 12.07 -12.62 23.04
CA GLY A 65 12.57 -11.34 23.51
C GLY A 65 14.08 -11.23 23.49
N VAL A 66 14.79 -12.22 22.93
CA VAL A 66 16.24 -12.23 22.84
C VAL A 66 16.66 -12.44 21.40
N LEU A 67 17.44 -11.51 20.87
CA LEU A 67 17.96 -11.61 19.51
C LEU A 67 19.00 -12.75 19.42
N ASP A 68 18.61 -13.85 18.78
CA ASP A 68 19.45 -15.03 18.57
C ASP A 68 20.16 -15.04 17.20
N ASN A 69 21.06 -16.00 16.98
CA ASN A 69 21.76 -16.08 15.70
C ASN A 69 20.80 -16.50 14.58
N GLY A 70 20.75 -15.68 13.52
CA GLY A 70 19.89 -15.91 12.36
C GLY A 70 18.60 -15.09 12.38
N GLU A 71 18.30 -14.43 13.50
CA GLU A 71 17.22 -13.47 13.62
C GLU A 71 17.71 -12.07 13.20
N GLU A 72 16.87 -11.34 12.47
CA GLU A 72 17.10 -9.93 12.13
C GLU A 72 16.59 -8.99 13.22
N CYS A 73 15.58 -9.45 13.97
CA CYS A 73 14.93 -8.77 15.09
C CYS A 73 14.28 -9.82 16.01
N ASP A 74 13.98 -9.44 17.26
CA ASP A 74 13.04 -10.15 18.15
C ASP A 74 12.44 -9.10 19.09
N ASP A 75 11.12 -8.96 19.11
CA ASP A 75 10.41 -7.99 19.95
C ASP A 75 9.58 -8.65 21.06
N GLY A 76 9.81 -9.94 21.31
CA GLY A 76 9.29 -10.70 22.44
C GLY A 76 7.79 -10.95 22.40
N ASN A 77 7.14 -10.81 21.24
CA ASN A 77 5.72 -11.02 21.13
C ASN A 77 5.35 -11.88 19.89
N LYS A 78 4.04 -12.01 19.62
CA LYS A 78 3.50 -12.84 18.52
C LYS A 78 2.68 -12.04 17.52
N ASN A 79 2.82 -10.73 17.57
CA ASN A 79 2.18 -9.83 16.64
C ASN A 79 3.08 -9.67 15.41
N ASN A 80 2.49 -9.79 14.24
CA ASN A 80 3.24 -9.87 12.99
C ASN A 80 3.33 -8.53 12.24
N ASN A 81 2.58 -7.53 12.71
CA ASN A 81 2.34 -6.26 12.01
C ASN A 81 2.97 -5.04 12.70
N ASP A 82 4.02 -5.26 13.49
CA ASP A 82 4.77 -4.26 14.22
C ASP A 82 6.24 -4.26 13.80
N VAL A 83 7.17 -4.04 14.73
CA VAL A 83 8.58 -3.80 14.43
C VAL A 83 9.34 -5.08 14.07
N CYS A 84 8.79 -6.24 14.39
CA CYS A 84 9.39 -7.52 14.07
C CYS A 84 8.33 -8.54 13.67
N THR A 85 8.54 -9.25 12.57
CA THR A 85 7.63 -10.33 12.19
C THR A 85 7.81 -11.55 13.10
N ASN A 86 6.80 -12.41 13.15
CA ASN A 86 6.84 -13.70 13.87
C ASN A 86 7.83 -14.72 13.28
N THR A 87 8.48 -14.37 12.16
CA THR A 87 9.60 -15.12 11.57
C THR A 87 10.95 -14.48 11.88
N CYS A 88 10.98 -13.47 12.77
CA CYS A 88 12.16 -12.74 13.22
C CYS A 88 12.93 -12.08 12.08
N THR A 89 12.17 -11.60 11.10
CA THR A 89 12.62 -10.75 10.01
C THR A 89 12.04 -9.37 10.16
N LEU A 90 12.75 -8.34 9.71
CA LEU A 90 12.22 -6.99 9.71
C LEU A 90 11.03 -6.91 8.72
N PRO A 91 9.96 -6.19 9.10
CA PRO A 91 8.81 -5.99 8.23
C PRO A 91 9.22 -5.28 6.94
N ARG A 92 8.73 -5.76 5.79
CA ARG A 92 9.06 -5.21 4.47
C ARG A 92 7.85 -5.27 3.56
N CYS A 93 7.65 -4.20 2.79
CA CYS A 93 6.65 -4.22 1.73
C CYS A 93 6.87 -5.39 0.75
N GLY A 94 5.81 -6.16 0.51
CA GLY A 94 5.80 -7.35 -0.33
C GLY A 94 6.14 -8.64 0.42
N ASP A 95 6.10 -8.64 1.75
CA ASP A 95 6.27 -9.85 2.58
C ASP A 95 4.94 -10.60 2.82
N GLY A 96 3.81 -10.05 2.36
CA GLY A 96 2.48 -10.62 2.51
C GLY A 96 1.82 -10.29 3.85
N ILE A 97 2.42 -9.43 4.66
CA ILE A 97 1.93 -9.00 5.95
C ILE A 97 1.74 -7.49 5.92
N ARG A 98 0.49 -7.05 5.85
CA ARG A 98 0.19 -5.62 5.79
C ARG A 98 0.57 -4.89 7.09
N GLN A 99 1.65 -4.11 7.04
CA GLN A 99 2.24 -3.39 8.16
C GLN A 99 1.51 -2.08 8.48
N SER A 100 1.80 -1.52 9.65
CA SER A 100 1.35 -0.16 10.00
C SER A 100 2.01 0.89 9.09
N GLY A 101 1.23 1.46 8.17
CA GLY A 101 1.69 2.46 7.19
C GLY A 101 1.52 2.00 5.75
N GLU A 102 1.34 0.70 5.53
CA GLU A 102 1.03 0.14 4.23
C GLU A 102 -0.46 0.26 3.92
N GLN A 103 -0.79 0.52 2.66
CA GLN A 103 -2.19 0.53 2.21
C GLN A 103 -2.63 -0.87 1.81
N CYS A 104 -1.72 -1.68 1.28
CA CYS A 104 -1.90 -3.06 0.87
C CYS A 104 -0.57 -3.81 0.99
N ASP A 105 -0.63 -5.14 1.04
CA ASP A 105 0.52 -6.02 0.85
C ASP A 105 0.01 -7.37 0.34
N GLU A 106 0.21 -7.65 -0.95
CA GLU A 106 -0.15 -8.92 -1.60
C GLU A 106 1.07 -9.84 -1.72
N GLY A 107 2.13 -9.53 -0.98
CA GLY A 107 3.37 -10.28 -0.95
C GLY A 107 4.05 -10.31 -2.32
N PRO A 108 4.45 -11.50 -2.80
CA PRO A 108 5.00 -11.67 -4.14
C PRO A 108 4.07 -11.25 -5.29
N GLN A 109 2.79 -10.99 -5.03
CA GLN A 109 1.83 -10.56 -6.04
C GLN A 109 1.83 -9.03 -6.25
N ASN A 110 2.54 -8.26 -5.41
CA ASN A 110 2.73 -6.83 -5.64
C ASN A 110 3.34 -6.60 -7.04
N ALA A 111 2.76 -5.67 -7.81
CA ALA A 111 3.19 -5.40 -9.18
C ALA A 111 2.86 -3.96 -9.64
N ASP A 112 3.83 -3.31 -10.29
CA ASP A 112 3.68 -1.94 -10.81
C ASP A 112 3.07 -1.87 -12.21
N ARG A 113 2.72 -3.02 -12.81
CA ARG A 113 2.22 -3.10 -14.20
C ARG A 113 1.01 -4.01 -14.35
N THR A 114 0.56 -4.62 -13.26
CA THR A 114 -0.60 -5.49 -13.26
C THR A 114 -1.79 -4.68 -12.78
N PRO A 115 -2.90 -4.65 -13.53
CA PRO A 115 -4.12 -3.99 -13.08
C PRO A 115 -4.59 -4.53 -11.74
N ASP A 116 -5.06 -3.63 -10.88
CA ASP A 116 -5.59 -3.87 -9.53
C ASP A 116 -4.60 -4.43 -8.50
N ALA A 117 -3.37 -4.73 -8.90
CA ALA A 117 -2.36 -5.25 -7.98
C ALA A 117 -1.86 -4.14 -7.05
N CYS A 118 -1.57 -4.53 -5.80
CA CYS A 118 -0.83 -3.67 -4.89
C CYS A 118 0.52 -3.26 -5.52
N ARG A 119 0.90 -1.99 -5.43
CA ARG A 119 2.18 -1.52 -6.00
C ARG A 119 3.35 -2.05 -5.17
N THR A 120 4.55 -2.12 -5.77
CA THR A 120 5.76 -2.65 -5.10
C THR A 120 6.25 -1.78 -3.93
N ASN A 121 5.62 -0.63 -3.72
CA ASN A 121 5.80 0.25 -2.57
C ASN A 121 4.62 0.22 -1.58
N CYS A 122 3.74 -0.79 -1.67
CA CYS A 122 2.63 -1.04 -0.74
C CYS A 122 1.59 0.07 -0.67
N VAL A 123 1.46 0.80 -1.78
CA VAL A 123 0.39 1.75 -2.02
C VAL A 123 -0.65 1.08 -2.91
N LEU A 124 -1.93 1.32 -2.63
CA LEU A 124 -3.00 0.83 -3.49
C LEU A 124 -2.86 1.42 -4.91
N PRO A 125 -3.32 0.70 -5.94
CA PRO A 125 -3.43 1.24 -7.29
C PRO A 125 -4.19 2.57 -7.28
N ARG A 126 -3.70 3.54 -8.06
CA ARG A 126 -4.32 4.86 -8.18
C ARG A 126 -4.09 5.47 -9.56
N CYS A 127 -5.09 6.22 -9.99
CA CYS A 127 -4.99 7.15 -11.10
C CYS A 127 -3.67 7.94 -11.14
N GLY A 128 -2.92 7.78 -12.22
CA GLY A 128 -1.63 8.45 -12.42
C GLY A 128 -0.41 7.58 -12.12
N ASP A 129 -0.56 6.27 -11.92
CA ASP A 129 0.52 5.39 -11.51
C ASP A 129 1.15 4.54 -12.63
N GLY A 130 0.64 4.69 -13.85
CA GLY A 130 1.12 4.03 -15.06
C GLY A 130 0.26 2.84 -15.52
N VAL A 131 -0.78 2.45 -14.78
CA VAL A 131 -1.62 1.27 -15.07
C VAL A 131 -3.10 1.65 -15.00
N VAL A 132 -3.88 1.22 -16.00
CA VAL A 132 -5.33 1.40 -15.94
C VAL A 132 -5.94 0.30 -15.07
N ASP A 133 -6.43 0.69 -13.90
CA ASP A 133 -7.04 -0.22 -12.93
C ASP A 133 -8.57 -0.28 -13.06
N LYS A 134 -9.21 -1.17 -12.31
CA LYS A 134 -10.65 -1.37 -12.38
C LYS A 134 -11.40 -0.12 -11.92
N GLY A 135 -12.20 0.42 -12.83
CA GLY A 135 -12.99 1.65 -12.62
C GLY A 135 -12.41 2.86 -13.35
N GLU A 136 -11.17 2.76 -13.79
CA GLU A 136 -10.46 3.76 -14.57
C GLU A 136 -10.69 3.55 -16.08
N GLU A 137 -10.76 4.65 -16.84
CA GLU A 137 -10.89 4.64 -18.31
C GLU A 137 -9.58 5.06 -19.01
N CYS A 138 -8.66 5.59 -18.21
CA CYS A 138 -7.34 6.09 -18.49
C CYS A 138 -6.61 6.22 -17.15
N ASP A 139 -5.30 6.40 -17.16
CA ASP A 139 -4.46 6.45 -15.95
C ASP A 139 -3.63 7.75 -15.87
N GLY A 140 -4.07 8.80 -16.58
CA GLY A 140 -3.42 10.11 -16.55
C GLY A 140 -3.06 10.65 -17.93
N GLY A 141 -2.29 11.74 -17.92
CA GLY A 141 -1.93 12.50 -19.12
C GLY A 141 -2.99 13.52 -19.56
N PRO A 142 -2.74 14.25 -20.66
CA PRO A 142 -3.54 15.43 -21.03
C PRO A 142 -5.01 15.17 -21.38
N SER A 143 -5.37 13.91 -21.61
CA SER A 143 -6.73 13.49 -21.97
C SER A 143 -7.43 12.70 -20.86
N CYS A 144 -6.85 12.68 -19.66
CA CYS A 144 -7.39 11.96 -18.51
C CYS A 144 -7.63 12.93 -17.34
N GLY A 145 -8.81 12.85 -16.73
CA GLY A 145 -9.16 13.61 -15.53
C GLY A 145 -8.47 13.06 -14.28
N LEU A 146 -8.53 13.81 -13.19
CA LEU A 146 -8.03 13.39 -11.87
C LEU A 146 -8.86 12.24 -11.26
N ASP A 147 -10.07 12.03 -11.78
CA ASP A 147 -10.97 10.92 -11.47
C ASP A 147 -10.77 9.72 -12.42
N CYS A 148 -9.72 9.75 -13.24
CA CYS A 148 -9.40 8.73 -14.23
C CYS A 148 -10.52 8.44 -15.24
N LYS A 149 -11.28 9.49 -15.56
CA LYS A 149 -12.24 9.52 -16.66
C LYS A 149 -11.66 10.23 -17.85
N ARG A 150 -11.97 9.74 -19.06
CA ARG A 150 -11.47 10.38 -20.28
C ARG A 150 -12.10 11.75 -20.43
N ILE A 151 -11.26 12.77 -20.54
CA ILE A 151 -11.70 14.12 -20.90
C ILE A 151 -11.93 14.09 -22.41
N ALA A 152 -13.14 14.44 -22.84
CA ALA A 152 -13.40 14.65 -24.26
C ALA A 152 -12.43 15.72 -24.77
N ALA A 153 -11.55 15.33 -25.70
CA ALA A 153 -10.63 16.29 -26.32
C ALA A 153 -11.45 17.47 -26.84
N PRO A 154 -11.04 18.73 -26.59
CA PRO A 154 -11.72 19.85 -27.22
C PRO A 154 -11.68 19.60 -28.73
N VAL A 155 -12.84 19.66 -29.40
CA VAL A 155 -12.91 19.57 -30.85
C VAL A 155 -12.04 20.70 -31.41
N VAL A 156 -10.82 20.38 -31.81
CA VAL A 156 -9.92 21.36 -32.42
C VAL A 156 -10.46 21.63 -33.82
N VAL A 157 -11.28 22.67 -33.94
CA VAL A 157 -11.68 23.20 -35.23
C VAL A 157 -10.44 23.85 -35.85
N HIS A 158 -9.70 23.10 -36.66
CA HIS A 158 -8.65 23.66 -37.47
C HIS A 158 -9.27 24.55 -38.56
N THR A 159 -9.38 25.86 -38.30
CA THR A 159 -9.72 26.83 -39.34
C THR A 159 -8.46 27.14 -40.14
N SER A 160 -8.24 26.42 -41.25
CA SER A 160 -7.20 26.80 -42.21
C SER A 160 -7.63 28.07 -42.95
N SER A 161 -7.16 29.23 -42.48
CA SER A 161 -7.33 30.49 -43.19
C SER A 161 -6.27 30.65 -44.28
N SER A 162 -6.51 30.09 -45.47
CA SER A 162 -5.89 30.63 -46.68
C SER A 162 -6.68 31.86 -47.08
N GLY A 163 -6.20 33.06 -46.73
CA GLY A 163 -6.84 34.30 -47.18
C GLY A 163 -6.72 34.52 -48.70
N PRO A 164 -7.24 35.63 -49.22
CA PRO A 164 -8.32 36.47 -48.71
C PRO A 164 -9.59 36.29 -49.56
N SER A 165 -10.77 36.46 -48.95
CA SER A 165 -12.09 36.40 -49.61
C SER A 165 -12.62 35.01 -49.94
N SER A 166 -13.03 34.26 -48.91
CA SER A 166 -14.25 33.42 -48.85
C SER A 166 -14.04 32.30 -47.84
N THR A 167 -14.69 32.42 -46.68
CA THR A 167 -14.69 31.40 -45.64
C THR A 167 -15.48 30.19 -46.14
N VAL A 168 -14.79 29.08 -46.43
CA VAL A 168 -15.42 27.78 -46.67
C VAL A 168 -15.49 27.06 -45.32
N ILE A 169 -16.71 26.89 -44.78
CA ILE A 169 -16.94 26.05 -43.61
C ILE A 169 -17.18 24.62 -44.11
N LEU A 170 -16.18 23.76 -44.03
CA LEU A 170 -16.36 22.32 -44.20
C LEU A 170 -16.76 21.72 -42.86
N VAL A 171 -18.05 21.45 -42.69
CA VAL A 171 -18.55 20.61 -41.60
C VAL A 171 -18.33 19.16 -41.99
N GLY A 172 -17.14 18.63 -41.71
CA GLY A 172 -16.84 17.22 -41.87
C GLY A 172 -17.29 16.45 -40.62
N ALA A 173 -18.56 16.03 -40.58
CA ALA A 173 -18.98 14.96 -39.68
C ALA A 173 -18.75 13.62 -40.39
N GLY A 174 -18.07 12.69 -39.70
CA GLY A 174 -17.93 11.33 -40.16
C GLY A 174 -19.28 10.65 -40.42
N ALA A 175 -19.25 9.72 -41.37
CA ALA A 175 -20.22 8.64 -41.60
C ALA A 175 -21.71 9.03 -41.70
N THR A 176 -22.08 9.71 -42.78
CA THR A 176 -23.22 9.36 -43.66
C THR A 176 -23.20 10.33 -44.84
N GLY A 177 -22.43 9.97 -45.86
CA GLY A 177 -22.38 10.72 -47.11
C GLY A 177 -23.75 10.69 -47.79
N GLY A 178 -24.42 11.83 -47.83
CA GLY A 178 -25.64 12.00 -48.60
C GLY A 178 -26.44 13.20 -48.13
N LEU A 179 -26.58 14.19 -49.02
CA LEU A 179 -27.69 15.16 -49.06
C LEU A 179 -27.52 16.55 -48.40
N VAL A 180 -26.41 17.25 -48.61
CA VAL A 180 -26.43 18.74 -48.48
C VAL A 180 -25.72 19.42 -49.65
N ILE A 181 -26.26 19.25 -50.85
CA ILE A 181 -26.00 20.14 -51.99
C ILE A 181 -27.35 20.52 -52.60
N LEU A 182 -28.11 21.43 -51.98
CA LEU A 182 -29.11 22.23 -52.71
C LEU A 182 -29.73 23.45 -52.00
N LEU A 183 -29.11 24.07 -50.98
CA LEU A 183 -29.74 25.25 -50.34
C LEU A 183 -28.77 26.41 -50.08
N VAL A 184 -27.96 26.79 -51.08
CA VAL A 184 -27.08 27.98 -51.00
C VAL A 184 -27.57 29.16 -51.86
N LEU A 185 -28.70 29.06 -52.57
CA LEU A 185 -29.19 30.16 -53.43
C LEU A 185 -30.60 30.67 -53.10
N LEU A 186 -31.07 30.56 -51.86
CA LEU A 186 -32.30 31.26 -51.43
C LEU A 186 -32.01 32.28 -50.33
N SER A 187 -31.75 33.49 -50.82
CA SER A 187 -31.90 34.77 -50.10
C SER A 187 -31.07 34.95 -48.83
N ARG A 188 -29.89 35.55 -49.01
CA ARG A 188 -29.09 36.18 -47.95
C ARG A 188 -29.86 37.21 -47.10
N SER A 189 -31.11 37.55 -47.42
CA SER A 189 -31.93 38.50 -46.64
C SER A 189 -32.71 37.88 -45.48
N LYS A 190 -32.89 36.54 -45.41
CA LYS A 190 -33.72 35.92 -44.35
C LYS A 190 -32.94 35.38 -43.13
N ILE A 191 -31.61 35.25 -43.24
CA ILE A 191 -30.77 34.73 -42.15
C ILE A 191 -30.61 35.75 -41.01
N ALA A 192 -30.57 37.05 -41.34
CA ALA A 192 -30.47 38.13 -40.35
C ALA A 192 -31.70 38.18 -39.41
N THR A 193 -32.89 37.82 -39.90
CA THR A 193 -34.11 37.80 -39.09
C THR A 193 -34.22 36.55 -38.20
N PHE A 194 -33.60 35.44 -38.60
CA PHE A 194 -33.63 34.20 -37.82
C PHE A 194 -32.66 34.22 -36.62
N LEU A 195 -31.48 34.84 -36.79
CA LEU A 195 -30.50 35.00 -35.71
C LEU A 195 -30.91 36.04 -34.64
N ALA A 196 -31.88 36.91 -34.92
CA ALA A 196 -32.44 37.82 -33.92
C ALA A 196 -33.38 37.13 -32.91
N ARG A 197 -33.77 35.86 -33.15
CA ARG A 197 -34.74 35.14 -32.30
C ARG A 197 -34.11 34.23 -31.25
N PHE A 198 -32.82 33.95 -31.35
CA PHE A 198 -32.08 33.15 -30.36
C PHE A 198 -31.03 34.02 -29.66
N ARG A 199 -31.48 34.83 -28.69
CA ARG A 199 -30.61 35.33 -27.61
C ARG A 199 -30.65 34.30 -26.47
N PRO A 200 -29.68 33.38 -26.33
CA PRO A 200 -29.47 32.75 -25.04
C PRO A 200 -28.96 33.84 -24.09
N LYS A 201 -29.73 34.12 -23.02
CA LYS A 201 -29.27 34.93 -21.88
C LYS A 201 -28.23 34.10 -21.12
N VAL A 202 -26.98 34.12 -21.57
CA VAL A 202 -25.85 33.72 -20.70
C VAL A 202 -25.41 34.98 -19.99
N LYS A 203 -25.78 35.08 -18.71
CA LYS A 203 -25.32 36.13 -17.81
C LYS A 203 -23.93 35.74 -17.36
N ILE A 204 -22.90 36.17 -18.10
CA ILE A 204 -21.52 36.11 -17.63
C ILE A 204 -21.36 37.30 -16.70
N GLU A 205 -21.53 37.06 -15.41
CA GLU A 205 -21.29 38.05 -14.37
C GLU A 205 -19.96 37.68 -13.73
N LYS A 206 -19.02 38.64 -13.78
CA LYS A 206 -17.69 38.72 -13.16
C LYS A 206 -16.49 38.47 -14.08
N THR A 207 -15.92 39.58 -14.51
CA THR A 207 -14.57 39.77 -15.04
C THR A 207 -13.51 39.57 -13.93
N ILE A 208 -12.38 38.96 -14.28
CA ILE A 208 -11.19 38.75 -13.43
C ILE A 208 -10.45 40.09 -13.25
N GLU A 209 -11.07 41.08 -12.63
CA GLU A 209 -10.37 42.32 -12.23
C GLU A 209 -10.73 42.82 -10.82
N ASP A 210 -11.59 42.11 -10.07
CA ASP A 210 -11.94 42.47 -8.68
C ASP A 210 -11.53 41.38 -7.65
N ILE A 211 -10.32 40.82 -7.77
CA ILE A 211 -9.71 40.05 -6.66
C ILE A 211 -8.69 40.98 -5.98
N PRO A 212 -9.02 41.57 -4.82
CA PRO A 212 -8.07 42.39 -4.08
C PRO A 212 -6.90 41.53 -3.60
N LEU A 213 -5.67 42.02 -3.84
CA LEU A 213 -4.39 41.33 -3.65
C LEU A 213 -3.87 41.42 -2.19
N ASP A 214 -4.75 41.56 -1.20
CA ASP A 214 -4.38 41.79 0.20
C ASP A 214 -4.77 40.66 1.17
N GLU A 215 -5.31 39.53 0.70
CA GLU A 215 -5.62 38.36 1.56
C GLU A 215 -4.80 37.09 1.26
N ILE A 216 -3.64 37.20 0.61
CA ILE A 216 -2.64 36.11 0.60
C ILE A 216 -1.67 36.30 1.76
N GLU A 217 -2.18 36.25 2.99
CA GLU A 217 -1.37 35.98 4.17
C GLU A 217 -1.62 34.54 4.63
N GLY A 218 -0.87 33.61 4.02
CA GLY A 218 -0.71 32.26 4.53
C GLY A 218 0.23 32.23 5.75
N PRO A 219 0.13 31.21 6.62
CA PRO A 219 0.72 31.21 7.95
C PRO A 219 2.18 30.76 7.91
N TRP A 220 3.10 31.69 7.71
CA TRP A 220 4.53 31.45 7.98
C TRP A 220 5.09 32.59 8.84
N GLY A 221 4.60 32.65 10.07
CA GLY A 221 5.23 33.43 11.14
C GLY A 221 6.10 32.52 12.01
N LYS A 222 7.42 32.70 11.89
CA LYS A 222 8.43 32.84 12.98
C LYS A 222 9.79 32.24 12.59
N LEU A 223 10.73 33.15 12.27
CA LEU A 223 12.07 33.12 12.85
C LEU A 223 12.01 33.97 14.13
#